data_AF-A0A501XGG1-F1
#
_entry.id   AF-A0A501XGG1-F1
#
_cell.length_a   1.000
_cell.length_b   1.000
_cell.length_c   1.000
_cell.angle_alpha   90.00
_cell.angle_beta   90.00
_cell.angle_gamma   90.00
#
_symmetry.space_group_name_H-M   'P 1'
#
loop_
_entity.id
_entity.type
_entity.pdbx_description
1 polymer ?
#
loop_
_entity_poly.entity_id
_entity_poly.type
_entity_poly.pdbx_seq_one_letter_code
_entity_poly.pdbx_strand_id
1 'polypeptide(L)'
;MLFMLRILILALLLISPFVKAQTTVLPPVFFISTIDSTDFYNKLKGIPLFEKMDKENIGNPLKLIVTYKMEPTAGGEAAGLTSAILAGGSLGLLPMVTNNDLVLTYEFRVHNEVIASVSYRENFTKAHNMYSNEGMYSLDKESLAWAMTTTDKFMVDIQNSPELSQLISEYNYYFAQ
;
A
#
# COMPACT_ATOMS: atom_id res chain seq x y z
N MET A 1 -43.98 -18.80 39.46
CA MET A 1 -43.11 -19.68 38.64
C MET A 1 -42.70 -19.10 37.29
N LEU A 2 -43.54 -18.29 36.61
CA LEU A 2 -43.20 -17.72 35.29
C LEU A 2 -42.09 -16.63 35.31
N PHE A 3 -41.90 -15.95 36.44
CA PHE A 3 -40.92 -14.88 36.60
C PHE A 3 -39.48 -15.38 36.78
N MET A 4 -39.27 -16.54 37.42
CA MET A 4 -37.93 -17.11 37.61
C MET A 4 -37.36 -17.72 36.32
N LEU A 5 -38.21 -18.24 35.44
CA LEU A 5 -37.79 -18.76 34.13
C LEU A 5 -37.30 -17.64 33.18
N ARG A 6 -37.86 -16.43 33.29
CA ARG A 6 -37.43 -15.26 32.51
C ARG A 6 -36.07 -14.72 32.94
N ILE A 7 -35.74 -14.81 34.23
CA ILE A 7 -34.42 -14.39 34.75
C ILE A 7 -33.33 -15.38 34.30
N LEU A 8 -33.66 -16.68 34.22
CA LEU A 8 -32.73 -17.71 33.76
C LEU A 8 -32.37 -17.57 32.27
N ILE A 9 -33.32 -17.14 31.42
CA ILE A 9 -33.08 -16.91 29.98
C ILE A 9 -32.27 -15.62 29.75
N LEU A 10 -32.45 -14.59 30.58
CA LEU A 10 -31.68 -13.35 30.49
C LEU A 10 -30.22 -13.53 30.90
N ALA A 11 -29.93 -14.47 31.81
CA ALA A 11 -28.56 -14.81 32.22
C ALA A 11 -27.79 -15.59 31.14
N LEU A 12 -28.47 -16.32 30.25
CA LEU A 12 -27.82 -17.11 29.19
C LEU A 12 -27.40 -16.26 27.98
N LEU A 13 -27.97 -15.07 27.79
CA LEU A 13 -27.65 -14.16 26.68
C LEU A 13 -26.42 -13.28 26.93
N LEU A 14 -25.88 -13.25 28.16
CA LEU A 14 -24.69 -12.49 28.51
C LEU A 14 -23.38 -13.28 28.33
N ILE A 15 -23.46 -14.57 28.00
CA ILE A 15 -22.30 -15.39 27.63
C ILE A 15 -22.08 -15.26 26.12
N SER A 16 -21.89 -14.02 25.66
CA SER A 16 -21.26 -13.82 24.36
C SER A 16 -19.83 -14.33 24.50
N PRO A 17 -19.36 -15.28 23.66
CA PRO A 17 -17.93 -15.52 23.60
C PRO A 17 -17.31 -14.19 23.17
N PHE A 18 -16.59 -13.53 24.07
CA PHE A 18 -15.55 -12.59 23.70
C PHE A 18 -14.56 -13.43 22.89
N VAL A 19 -14.82 -13.54 21.58
CA VAL A 19 -13.82 -13.95 20.62
C VAL A 19 -12.76 -12.87 20.75
N LYS A 20 -11.74 -13.19 21.54
CA LYS A 20 -10.53 -12.40 21.63
C LYS A 20 -10.11 -12.22 20.18
N ALA A 21 -10.20 -10.99 19.66
CA ALA A 21 -9.58 -10.66 18.39
C ALA A 21 -8.11 -10.98 18.60
N GLN A 22 -7.70 -12.18 18.19
CA GLN A 22 -6.29 -12.50 18.10
C GLN A 22 -5.78 -11.43 17.16
N THR A 23 -4.98 -10.52 17.71
CA THR A 23 -4.14 -9.64 16.91
C THR A 23 -3.34 -10.58 16.02
N THR A 24 -3.84 -10.79 14.82
CA THR A 24 -3.23 -11.65 13.85
C THR A 24 -2.01 -10.91 13.37
N VAL A 25 -0.88 -11.21 14.01
CA VAL A 25 0.41 -10.71 13.61
C VAL A 25 0.94 -11.71 12.59
N LEU A 26 1.22 -11.25 11.36
CA LEU A 26 1.89 -12.11 10.39
C LEU A 26 3.28 -12.48 10.93
N PRO A 27 3.82 -13.66 10.56
CA PRO A 27 5.25 -13.92 10.74
C PRO A 27 6.07 -12.83 10.03
N PRO A 28 7.39 -12.77 10.26
CA PRO A 28 8.22 -11.75 9.63
C PRO A 28 7.96 -11.70 8.12
N VAL A 29 7.80 -10.49 7.58
CA VAL A 29 7.56 -10.27 6.14
C VAL A 29 8.73 -9.50 5.59
N PHE A 30 9.29 -9.96 4.49
CA PHE A 30 10.35 -9.25 3.79
C PHE A 30 9.77 -8.07 2.99
N PHE A 31 10.23 -6.86 3.28
CA PHE A 31 9.74 -5.65 2.62
C PHE A 31 10.67 -5.18 1.51
N ILE A 32 10.10 -4.99 0.32
CA ILE A 32 10.79 -4.41 -0.84
C ILE A 32 9.96 -3.23 -1.31
N SER A 33 10.59 -2.06 -1.50
CA SER A 33 9.89 -0.92 -2.09
C SER A 33 10.78 -0.15 -3.06
N THR A 34 10.16 0.36 -4.12
CA THR A 34 10.78 1.35 -5.00
C THR A 34 10.70 2.78 -4.42
N ILE A 35 9.88 3.00 -3.39
CA ILE A 35 9.77 4.29 -2.70
C ILE A 35 10.88 4.39 -1.65
N ASP A 36 11.84 5.29 -1.88
CA ASP A 36 12.91 5.59 -0.94
C ASP A 36 12.44 6.58 0.14
N SER A 37 11.58 6.10 1.05
CA SER A 37 11.08 6.90 2.18
C SER A 37 11.03 6.06 3.46
N THR A 38 11.75 6.53 4.49
CA THR A 38 11.73 5.95 5.83
C THR A 38 10.36 6.10 6.49
N ASP A 39 9.69 7.25 6.27
CA ASP A 39 8.36 7.53 6.82
C ASP A 39 7.31 6.56 6.26
N PHE A 40 7.40 6.24 4.97
CA PHE A 40 6.53 5.26 4.31
C PHE A 40 6.68 3.87 4.91
N TYR A 41 7.92 3.42 5.12
CA TYR A 41 8.20 2.15 5.77
C TYR A 41 7.69 2.11 7.21
N ASN A 42 7.94 3.16 7.99
CA ASN A 42 7.50 3.24 9.38
C ASN A 42 5.97 3.23 9.49
N LYS A 43 5.27 3.88 8.56
CA LYS A 43 3.80 3.85 8.53
C LYS A 43 3.26 2.44 8.27
N LEU A 44 3.84 1.71 7.32
CA LEU A 44 3.46 0.31 7.06
C LEU A 44 3.79 -0.62 8.24
N LYS A 45 4.96 -0.45 8.86
CA LYS A 45 5.38 -1.24 10.03
C LYS A 45 4.52 -0.97 11.28
N GLY A 46 3.92 0.22 11.37
CA GLY A 46 2.97 0.57 12.43
C GLY A 46 1.63 -0.18 12.35
N ILE A 47 1.35 -0.88 11.25
CA ILE A 47 0.14 -1.70 11.11
C ILE A 47 0.34 -3.00 11.91
N PRO A 48 -0.58 -3.38 12.82
CA PRO A 48 -0.44 -4.59 13.64
C PRO A 48 -0.18 -5.88 12.85
N LEU A 49 -0.72 -5.94 11.63
CA LEU A 49 -0.54 -7.06 10.70
C LEU A 49 0.92 -7.20 10.22
N PHE A 50 1.64 -6.08 10.08
CA PHE A 50 3.00 -5.99 9.54
C PHE A 50 4.04 -5.58 10.60
N GLU A 51 3.72 -5.73 11.89
CA GLU A 51 4.60 -5.33 13.00
C GLU A 51 6.00 -5.98 12.89
N LYS A 52 6.04 -7.25 12.48
CA LYS A 52 7.27 -8.04 12.28
C LYS A 52 7.93 -7.84 10.91
N MET A 53 7.51 -6.84 10.14
CA MET A 53 8.08 -6.55 8.83
C MET A 53 9.52 -6.02 8.95
N ASP A 54 10.38 -6.50 8.05
CA ASP A 54 11.80 -6.14 8.01
C ASP A 54 12.32 -6.05 6.57
N LYS A 55 13.26 -5.13 6.34
CA LYS A 55 14.00 -4.94 5.08
C LYS A 55 15.22 -5.84 4.99
N GLU A 56 15.72 -6.37 6.11
CA GLU A 56 16.97 -7.13 6.17
C GLU A 56 16.77 -8.65 6.21
N ASN A 57 15.51 -9.10 6.29
CA ASN A 57 15.16 -10.53 6.38
C ASN A 57 15.16 -11.23 5.02
N ILE A 58 16.33 -11.26 4.37
CA ILE A 58 16.54 -11.86 3.06
C ILE A 58 16.38 -13.38 3.17
N GLY A 59 15.47 -13.95 2.38
CA GLY A 59 15.19 -15.39 2.35
C GLY A 59 13.84 -15.80 2.92
N ASN A 60 13.06 -14.83 3.45
CA ASN A 60 11.72 -15.11 3.91
C ASN A 60 10.78 -15.49 2.74
N PRO A 61 9.96 -16.55 2.88
CA PRO A 61 8.96 -16.90 1.87
C PRO A 61 7.86 -15.83 1.72
N LEU A 62 7.56 -15.05 2.76
CA LEU A 62 6.59 -13.97 2.70
C LEU A 62 7.25 -12.65 2.32
N LYS A 63 6.73 -12.00 1.28
CA LYS A 63 7.26 -10.73 0.77
C LYS A 63 6.14 -9.74 0.54
N LEU A 64 6.32 -8.51 1.00
CA LEU A 64 5.50 -7.37 0.62
C LEU A 64 6.32 -6.49 -0.32
N ILE A 65 5.88 -6.39 -1.56
CA ILE A 65 6.54 -5.61 -2.60
C ILE A 65 5.67 -4.41 -2.93
N VAL A 66 6.23 -3.22 -2.79
CA VAL A 66 5.56 -1.96 -3.13
C VAL A 66 6.29 -1.31 -4.30
N THR A 67 5.65 -1.27 -5.46
CA THR A 67 6.22 -0.67 -6.66
C THR A 67 5.39 0.53 -7.10
N TYR A 68 6.06 1.59 -7.55
CA TYR A 68 5.41 2.69 -8.24
C TYR A 68 5.89 2.79 -9.68
N LYS A 69 4.99 3.19 -10.57
CA LYS A 69 5.29 3.51 -11.97
C LYS A 69 4.57 4.79 -12.38
N MET A 70 5.19 5.56 -13.26
CA MET A 70 4.57 6.72 -13.90
C MET A 70 4.13 6.31 -15.30
N GLU A 71 2.83 6.37 -15.56
CA GLU A 71 2.26 6.11 -16.89
C GLU A 71 1.83 7.44 -17.51
N PRO A 72 2.35 7.83 -18.69
CA PRO A 72 1.88 9.03 -19.36
C PRO A 72 0.41 8.85 -19.79
N THR A 73 -0.39 9.90 -19.62
CA THR A 73 -1.77 9.92 -20.12
C THR A 73 -1.81 10.44 -21.56
N ALA A 74 -2.87 10.14 -22.31
CA ALA A 74 -3.03 10.69 -23.67
C ALA A 74 -2.96 12.23 -23.69
N GLY A 75 -3.49 12.89 -22.65
CA GLY A 75 -3.36 14.34 -22.46
C GLY A 75 -1.94 14.76 -22.08
N GLY A 76 -1.24 13.95 -21.28
CA GLY A 76 0.16 14.16 -20.90
C GLY A 76 1.15 14.02 -22.03
N GLU A 77 0.94 13.11 -22.97
CA GLU A 77 1.77 12.98 -24.17
C GLU A 77 1.65 14.21 -25.06
N ALA A 78 0.42 14.68 -25.31
CA ALA A 78 0.16 15.87 -26.10
C ALA A 78 0.69 17.16 -25.45
N ALA A 79 0.44 17.33 -24.14
CA ALA A 79 0.94 18.46 -23.37
C ALA A 79 2.47 18.43 -23.24
N GLY A 80 3.04 17.24 -23.03
CA GLY A 80 4.48 17.02 -22.94
C GLY A 80 5.19 17.39 -24.23
N LEU A 81 4.71 16.92 -25.38
CA LEU A 81 5.30 17.27 -26.68
C LEU A 81 5.19 18.76 -26.99
N THR A 82 4.01 19.35 -26.77
CA THR A 82 3.78 20.77 -27.07
C THR A 82 4.65 21.67 -26.18
N SER A 83 4.70 21.37 -24.88
CA SER A 83 5.51 22.12 -23.94
C SER A 83 7.01 21.89 -24.15
N ALA A 84 7.44 20.71 -24.61
CA ALA A 84 8.82 20.48 -25.03
C ALA A 84 9.22 21.36 -26.23
N ILE A 85 8.35 21.50 -27.24
CA ILE A 85 8.61 22.37 -28.40
C ILE A 85 8.71 23.84 -27.96
N LEU A 86 7.82 24.28 -27.08
CA LEU A 86 7.84 25.65 -26.55
C LEU A 86 9.04 25.90 -25.64
N ALA A 87 9.40 24.94 -24.78
CA ALA A 87 10.59 25.00 -23.94
C ALA A 87 11.86 25.05 -24.80
N GLY A 88 11.99 24.18 -25.81
CA GLY A 88 13.11 24.19 -26.74
C GLY A 88 13.20 25.49 -27.56
N GLY A 89 12.07 25.98 -28.07
CA GLY A 89 12.00 27.25 -28.82
C GLY A 89 12.32 28.48 -27.97
N SER A 90 12.07 28.40 -26.66
CA SER A 90 12.39 29.47 -25.70
C SER A 90 13.75 29.28 -25.00
N LEU A 91 14.60 28.36 -25.48
CA LEU A 91 15.89 28.02 -24.86
C LEU A 91 15.75 27.67 -23.36
N GLY A 92 14.71 26.91 -23.01
CA GLY A 92 14.43 26.45 -21.66
C GLY A 92 13.90 27.51 -20.70
N LEU A 93 13.50 28.70 -21.20
CA LEU A 93 12.80 29.71 -20.38
C LEU A 93 11.42 29.23 -19.96
N LEU A 94 10.69 28.56 -20.87
CA LEU A 94 9.40 27.96 -20.54
C LEU A 94 9.60 26.53 -20.01
N PRO A 95 8.88 26.13 -18.96
CA PRO A 95 8.95 24.77 -18.44
C PRO A 95 8.21 23.78 -19.34
N MET A 96 8.68 22.53 -19.32
CA MET A 96 7.96 21.39 -19.88
C MET A 96 6.91 20.91 -18.88
N VAL A 97 5.68 20.68 -19.34
CA VAL A 97 4.56 20.24 -18.52
C VAL A 97 4.14 18.85 -18.97
N THR A 98 4.13 17.90 -18.03
CA THR A 98 3.69 16.52 -18.26
C THR A 98 2.53 16.19 -17.34
N ASN A 99 1.64 15.32 -17.81
CA ASN A 99 0.52 14.81 -17.04
C ASN A 99 0.60 13.29 -17.02
N ASN A 100 0.91 12.73 -15.87
CA ASN A 100 1.20 11.30 -15.73
C ASN A 100 0.33 10.73 -14.62
N ASP A 101 -0.13 9.50 -14.82
CA ASP A 101 -0.74 8.70 -13.78
C ASP A 101 0.36 8.04 -12.96
N LEU A 102 0.39 8.33 -11.66
CA LEU A 102 1.17 7.57 -10.71
C LEU A 102 0.37 6.33 -10.33
N VAL A 103 0.88 5.15 -10.68
CA VAL A 103 0.31 3.86 -10.30
C VAL A 103 1.17 3.24 -9.22
N LEU A 104 0.59 3.04 -8.05
CA LEU A 104 1.22 2.40 -6.91
C LEU A 104 0.60 1.02 -6.68
N THR A 105 1.43 -0.01 -6.76
CA THR A 105 1.02 -1.40 -6.63
C THR A 105 1.64 -2.02 -5.38
N TYR A 106 0.77 -2.58 -4.55
CA TYR A 106 1.14 -3.40 -3.39
C TYR A 106 0.91 -4.87 -3.76
N GLU A 107 1.97 -5.66 -3.74
CA GLU A 107 1.92 -7.10 -3.99
C GLU A 107 2.35 -7.86 -2.75
N PHE A 108 1.49 -8.76 -2.30
CA PHE A 108 1.82 -9.73 -1.28
C PHE A 108 2.16 -11.07 -1.94
N ARG A 109 3.38 -11.55 -1.70
CA ARG A 109 3.90 -12.79 -2.28
C ARG A 109 4.24 -13.83 -1.23
N VAL A 110 3.93 -15.09 -1.53
CA VAL A 110 4.28 -16.26 -0.74
C VAL A 110 5.10 -17.18 -1.65
N HIS A 111 6.33 -17.53 -1.28
CA HIS A 111 7.23 -18.34 -2.11
C HIS A 111 7.40 -17.82 -3.55
N ASN A 112 7.37 -16.49 -3.72
CA ASN A 112 7.47 -15.79 -5.00
C ASN A 112 6.21 -15.84 -5.89
N GLU A 113 5.12 -16.45 -5.43
CA GLU A 113 3.80 -16.38 -6.07
C GLU A 113 3.01 -15.20 -5.51
N VAL A 114 2.30 -14.47 -6.39
CA VAL A 114 1.45 -13.34 -5.99
C VAL A 114 0.12 -13.87 -5.49
N ILE A 115 -0.17 -13.62 -4.21
CA ILE A 115 -1.40 -14.10 -3.55
C ILE A 115 -2.43 -12.97 -3.49
N ALA A 116 -1.97 -11.74 -3.29
CA ALA A 116 -2.82 -10.55 -3.35
C ALA A 116 -2.05 -9.41 -4.04
N SER A 117 -2.75 -8.67 -4.90
CA SER A 117 -2.23 -7.47 -5.54
C SER A 117 -3.31 -6.39 -5.55
N VAL A 118 -2.96 -5.21 -5.05
CA VAL A 118 -3.85 -4.05 -5.02
C VAL A 118 -3.10 -2.87 -5.62
N SER A 119 -3.72 -2.20 -6.59
CA SER A 119 -3.12 -1.06 -7.28
C SER A 119 -3.99 0.19 -7.15
N TYR A 120 -3.35 1.32 -6.87
CA TYR A 120 -3.97 2.63 -6.80
C TYR A 120 -3.41 3.52 -7.90
N ARG A 121 -4.25 4.38 -8.47
CA ARG A 121 -3.89 5.29 -9.55
C ARG A 121 -4.34 6.70 -9.19
N GLU A 122 -3.47 7.68 -9.41
CA GLU A 122 -3.79 9.10 -9.28
C GLU A 122 -3.06 9.90 -10.35
N ASN A 123 -3.70 10.97 -10.82
CA ASN A 123 -3.19 11.80 -11.88
C ASN A 123 -2.38 12.98 -11.33
N PHE A 124 -1.14 13.13 -11.79
CA PHE A 124 -0.27 14.24 -11.41
C PHE A 124 0.17 15.04 -12.62
N THR A 125 0.00 16.36 -12.55
CA THR A 125 0.55 17.30 -13.53
C THR A 125 1.81 17.93 -12.96
N LYS A 126 2.93 17.80 -13.67
CA LYS A 126 4.24 18.30 -13.23
C LYS A 126 4.83 19.25 -14.27
N ALA A 127 5.32 20.38 -13.81
CA ALA A 127 6.14 21.29 -14.60
C ALA A 127 7.61 21.11 -14.21
N HIS A 128 8.49 20.90 -15.18
CA HIS A 128 9.92 20.78 -14.95
C HIS A 128 10.70 21.65 -15.95
N ASN A 129 11.83 22.19 -15.48
CA ASN A 129 12.70 22.98 -16.33
C ASN A 129 13.70 22.05 -17.04
N MET A 130 14.03 22.33 -18.30
CA MET A 130 15.00 21.54 -19.07
C MET A 130 16.39 21.48 -18.43
N TYR A 131 16.73 22.48 -17.61
CA TYR A 131 18.02 22.57 -16.92
C TYR A 131 18.00 21.99 -15.51
N SER A 132 16.83 21.65 -14.96
CA SER A 132 16.72 21.04 -13.64
C SER A 132 16.73 19.51 -13.77
N ASN A 133 17.78 18.87 -13.25
CA ASN A 133 17.84 17.41 -13.12
C ASN A 133 17.26 16.91 -11.78
N GLU A 134 16.84 17.83 -10.91
CA GLU A 134 16.34 17.54 -9.58
C GLU A 134 14.97 16.85 -9.67
N GLY A 135 14.94 15.57 -9.30
CA GLY A 135 13.70 14.85 -9.01
C GLY A 135 12.93 14.31 -10.22
N MET A 136 13.57 14.20 -11.40
CA MET A 136 12.92 13.70 -12.62
C MET A 136 12.32 12.29 -12.46
N TYR A 137 12.88 11.47 -11.56
CA TYR A 137 12.44 10.09 -11.30
C TYR A 137 12.01 9.82 -9.85
N SER A 138 12.20 10.78 -8.93
CA SER A 138 11.76 10.64 -7.54
C SER A 138 10.32 11.10 -7.37
N LEU A 139 9.62 10.50 -6.40
CA LEU A 139 8.36 11.04 -5.94
C LEU A 139 8.60 12.41 -5.30
N ASP A 140 7.91 13.42 -5.81
CA ASP A 140 7.82 14.73 -5.17
C ASP A 140 6.99 14.64 -3.89
N LYS A 141 7.02 15.71 -3.09
CA LYS A 141 6.35 15.73 -1.78
C LYS A 141 4.84 15.46 -1.87
N GLU A 142 4.18 15.91 -2.94
CA GLU A 142 2.74 15.73 -3.11
C GLU A 142 2.43 14.27 -3.49
N SER A 143 3.16 13.72 -4.46
CA SER A 143 3.04 12.31 -4.84
C SER A 143 3.36 11.35 -3.68
N LEU A 144 4.35 11.68 -2.85
CA LEU A 144 4.68 10.91 -1.65
C LEU A 144 3.57 11.01 -0.60
N ALA A 145 3.04 12.21 -0.36
CA ALA A 145 1.92 12.40 0.56
C ALA A 145 0.69 11.58 0.12
N TRP A 146 0.39 11.56 -1.18
CA TRP A 146 -0.66 10.70 -1.73
C TRP A 146 -0.36 9.21 -1.50
N ALA A 147 0.86 8.75 -1.80
CA ALA A 147 1.26 7.35 -1.53
C ALA A 147 1.17 6.99 -0.04
N MET A 148 1.37 7.95 0.87
CA MET A 148 1.13 7.72 2.30
C MET A 148 -0.35 7.47 2.61
N THR A 149 -1.28 8.12 1.89
CA THR A 149 -2.72 7.90 2.09
C THR A 149 -3.19 6.54 1.57
N THR A 150 -2.52 5.97 0.56
CA THR A 150 -2.88 4.65 0.03
C THR A 150 -2.54 3.52 1.01
N THR A 151 -1.60 3.73 1.93
CA THR A 151 -1.30 2.77 3.01
C THR A 151 -2.52 2.47 3.89
N ASP A 152 -3.34 3.48 4.17
CA ASP A 152 -4.55 3.31 4.98
C ASP A 152 -5.63 2.54 4.21
N LYS A 153 -5.79 2.82 2.91
CA LYS A 153 -6.68 2.08 2.01
C LYS A 153 -6.22 0.63 1.86
N PHE A 154 -4.92 0.41 1.69
CA PHE A 154 -4.32 -0.90 1.56
C PHE A 154 -4.58 -1.78 2.78
N MET A 155 -4.53 -1.21 3.99
CA MET A 155 -4.87 -1.96 5.21
C MET A 155 -6.31 -2.50 5.17
N VAL A 156 -7.26 -1.69 4.71
CA VAL A 156 -8.67 -2.11 4.60
C VAL A 156 -8.83 -3.16 3.51
N ASP A 157 -8.23 -2.92 2.34
CA ASP A 157 -8.36 -3.81 1.18
C ASP A 157 -7.69 -5.16 1.43
N ILE A 158 -6.54 -5.18 2.10
CA ILE A 158 -5.83 -6.43 2.40
C ILE A 158 -6.51 -7.24 3.51
N GLN A 159 -7.18 -6.59 4.47
CA GLN A 159 -7.99 -7.28 5.48
C GLN A 159 -9.23 -7.93 4.88
N ASN A 160 -9.76 -7.36 3.80
CA ASN A 160 -10.91 -7.92 3.08
C ASN A 160 -10.50 -8.99 2.05
N SER A 161 -9.21 -9.22 1.82
CA SER A 161 -8.74 -10.27 0.90
C SER A 161 -8.95 -11.66 1.52
N PRO A 162 -9.75 -12.53 0.89
CA PRO A 162 -9.98 -13.88 1.38
C PRO A 162 -8.70 -14.73 1.34
N GLU A 163 -7.80 -14.48 0.39
CA GLU A 163 -6.54 -15.22 0.21
C GLU A 163 -5.58 -14.98 1.39
N LEU A 164 -5.44 -13.72 1.84
CA LEU A 164 -4.60 -13.42 2.99
C LEU A 164 -5.21 -14.00 4.28
N SER A 165 -6.54 -13.94 4.41
CA SER A 165 -7.26 -14.50 5.57
C SER A 165 -7.09 -16.02 5.67
N GLN A 166 -7.07 -16.72 4.54
CA GLN A 166 -6.78 -18.16 4.47
C GLN A 166 -5.33 -18.45 4.87
N LEU A 167 -4.36 -17.71 4.33
CA LEU A 167 -2.94 -17.87 4.68
C LEU A 167 -2.69 -17.68 6.17
N ILE A 168 -3.31 -16.64 6.75
CA ILE A 168 -3.29 -16.36 8.19
C ILE A 168 -3.83 -17.54 8.99
N SER A 169 -4.96 -18.11 8.55
CA SER A 169 -5.64 -19.21 9.25
C SER A 169 -4.81 -20.48 9.18
N GLU A 170 -4.23 -20.80 8.01
CA GLU A 170 -3.30 -21.91 7.84
C GLU A 170 -2.05 -21.72 8.71
N TYR A 171 -1.46 -20.53 8.69
CA TYR A 171 -0.30 -20.23 9.51
C TYR A 171 -0.61 -20.42 11.01
N ASN A 172 -1.72 -19.88 11.49
CA ASN A 172 -2.14 -20.08 12.88
C ASN A 172 -2.41 -21.55 13.19
N TYR A 173 -2.97 -22.32 12.25
CA TYR A 173 -3.19 -23.76 12.45
C TYR A 173 -1.86 -24.52 12.61
N TYR A 174 -0.84 -24.21 11.81
CA TYR A 174 0.45 -24.92 11.85
C TYR A 174 1.41 -24.39 12.91
N PHE A 175 1.29 -23.13 13.33
CA PHE A 175 2.29 -22.44 14.16
C PHE A 175 1.74 -21.79 15.43
N ALA A 176 0.44 -21.83 15.71
CA ALA A 176 -0.09 -21.40 17.02
C ALA A 176 0.12 -22.52 18.06
N GLN A 177 1.31 -22.53 18.67
CA GLN A 177 1.58 -23.12 19.98
C GLN A 177 1.98 -22.02 20.95
#